data_AF-A0A1V3N3G4-F1
#
_entry.id   AF-A0A1V3N3G4-F1
#
_cell.length_a   1.000
_cell.length_b   1.000
_cell.length_c   1.000
_cell.angle_alpha   90.00
_cell.angle_beta   90.00
_cell.angle_gamma   90.00
#
_symmetry.space_group_name_H-M   'P 1'
#
loop_
_entity.id
_entity.type
_entity.pdbx_description
1 polymer ?
#
loop_
_entity_poly.entity_id
_entity_poly.type
_entity_poly.pdbx_seq_one_letter_code
_entity_poly.pdbx_strand_id
1 'polypeptide(L)'
;MKPLEEIDVFIFDTLTGILFDKVPEYKKIVEMGEDSFFSDRSTYLFMNEFATYLGGQIVADRTSPFVESSFDYINYIGQSHNCEIINIVHVGILEILYTEEGVDREWVKMNLSEKLQPYFKAWSNYYR
;
A
#
# COMPACT_ATOMS: atom_id res chain seq x y z
N MET A 1 15.43 13.58 -18.42
CA MET A 1 13.99 13.34 -18.24
C MET A 1 13.65 11.89 -18.58
N LYS A 2 13.84 11.43 -19.83
CA LYS A 2 13.57 10.02 -20.22
C LYS A 2 14.09 8.91 -19.26
N PRO A 3 15.35 8.95 -18.76
CA PRO A 3 15.83 7.86 -17.89
C PRO A 3 15.17 7.83 -16.51
N LEU A 4 14.68 8.97 -16.01
CA LEU A 4 13.99 9.04 -14.72
C LEU A 4 12.56 8.50 -14.88
N GLU A 5 11.87 8.88 -15.95
CA GLU A 5 10.55 8.34 -16.30
C GLU A 5 10.58 6.81 -16.49
N GLU A 6 11.65 6.27 -17.09
CA GLU A 6 11.84 4.82 -17.23
C GLU A 6 11.99 4.10 -15.88
N ILE A 7 12.66 4.73 -14.91
CA ILE A 7 12.78 4.20 -13.54
C ILE A 7 11.42 4.22 -12.85
N ASP A 8 10.67 5.31 -12.96
CA ASP A 8 9.34 5.43 -12.36
C ASP A 8 8.37 4.38 -12.91
N VAL A 9 8.37 4.20 -14.24
CA VAL A 9 7.59 3.14 -14.90
C VAL A 9 8.02 1.76 -14.43
N PHE A 10 9.33 1.50 -14.32
CA PHE A 10 9.83 0.21 -13.85
C PHE A 10 9.40 -0.08 -12.41
N ILE A 11 9.49 0.90 -11.51
CA ILE A 11 9.06 0.77 -10.12
C ILE A 11 7.55 0.52 -10.06
N PHE A 12 6.76 1.30 -10.80
CA PHE A 12 5.32 1.12 -10.91
C PHE A 12 4.96 -0.30 -11.36
N ASP A 13 5.45 -0.74 -12.53
CA ASP A 13 5.13 -2.04 -13.10
C ASP A 13 5.56 -3.18 -12.16
N THR A 14 6.72 -3.04 -11.51
CA THR A 14 7.23 -4.04 -10.56
C THR A 14 6.33 -4.14 -9.33
N LEU A 15 6.02 -3.03 -8.67
CA LEU A 15 5.25 -3.04 -7.43
C LEU A 15 3.79 -3.46 -7.66
N THR A 16 3.19 -3.02 -8.77
CA THR A 16 1.85 -3.42 -9.20
C THR A 16 1.81 -4.90 -9.57
N GLY A 17 2.81 -5.40 -10.29
CA GLY A 17 2.94 -6.81 -10.63
C GLY A 17 3.00 -7.70 -9.37
N ILE A 18 3.82 -7.31 -8.39
CA ILE A 18 3.91 -8.02 -7.09
C ILE A 18 2.58 -7.92 -6.33
N LEU A 19 1.93 -6.77 -6.33
CA LEU A 19 0.63 -6.58 -5.66
C LEU A 19 -0.41 -7.54 -6.24
N PHE A 20 -0.51 -7.62 -7.57
CA PHE A 20 -1.50 -8.47 -8.23
C PHE A 20 -1.21 -9.96 -8.10
N ASP A 21 0.06 -10.36 -7.98
CA ASP A 21 0.43 -11.74 -7.67
C ASP A 21 0.04 -12.13 -6.25
N LYS A 22 0.27 -11.23 -5.28
CA LYS A 22 0.00 -11.49 -3.85
C LYS A 22 -1.45 -11.26 -3.44
N VAL A 23 -2.14 -10.32 -4.09
CA VAL A 23 -3.51 -9.89 -3.77
C VAL A 23 -4.37 -9.99 -5.04
N PRO A 24 -4.63 -11.21 -5.55
CA PRO A 24 -5.34 -11.42 -6.81
C PRO A 24 -6.79 -10.89 -6.79
N GLU A 25 -7.39 -10.74 -5.61
CA GLU A 25 -8.68 -10.08 -5.42
C GLU A 25 -8.64 -8.61 -5.83
N TYR A 26 -7.55 -7.90 -5.48
CA TYR A 26 -7.38 -6.49 -5.86
C TYR A 26 -7.25 -6.34 -7.38
N LYS A 27 -6.51 -7.25 -8.02
CA LYS A 27 -6.40 -7.30 -9.49
C LYS A 27 -7.78 -7.36 -10.15
N LYS A 28 -8.67 -8.23 -9.66
CA LYS A 28 -10.04 -8.35 -10.22
C LYS A 28 -10.83 -7.04 -10.06
N ILE A 29 -10.71 -6.38 -8.90
CA ILE A 29 -11.39 -5.11 -8.63
C ILE A 29 -10.90 -4.04 -9.61
N VAL A 30 -9.58 -3.94 -9.80
CA VAL A 30 -8.92 -3.02 -10.74
C VAL A 30 -9.37 -3.31 -12.17
N GLU A 31 -9.42 -4.58 -12.59
CA GLU A 31 -9.82 -4.98 -13.95
C GLU A 31 -11.33 -4.83 -14.24
N MET A 32 -12.18 -4.87 -13.20
CA MET A 32 -13.64 -4.70 -13.32
C MET A 32 -14.10 -3.24 -13.26
N GLY A 33 -13.24 -2.31 -12.85
CA GLY A 33 -13.53 -0.88 -12.88
C GLY A 33 -13.52 -0.36 -14.32
N GLU A 34 -14.66 0.09 -14.84
CA GLU A 34 -14.79 0.59 -16.23
C GLU A 34 -14.12 1.96 -16.49
N ASP A 35 -13.57 2.64 -15.48
CA ASP A 35 -12.98 3.96 -15.67
C ASP A 35 -11.50 4.01 -15.26
N SER A 36 -10.69 4.45 -16.21
CA SER A 36 -9.47 5.30 -16.20
C SER A 36 -8.74 5.74 -14.91
N PHE A 37 -8.94 5.13 -13.73
CA PHE A 37 -8.23 5.48 -12.49
C PHE A 37 -6.71 5.32 -12.62
N PHE A 38 -6.24 4.49 -13.55
CA PHE A 38 -4.83 4.20 -13.78
C PHE A 38 -4.20 4.97 -14.95
N SER A 39 -4.87 6.02 -15.46
CA SER A 39 -4.38 6.76 -16.63
C SER A 39 -3.04 7.47 -16.37
N ASP A 40 -2.71 7.77 -15.11
CA ASP A 40 -1.37 8.18 -14.68
C ASP A 40 -0.66 7.02 -13.98
N ARG A 41 0.48 6.57 -14.52
CA ARG A 41 1.38 5.56 -13.93
C ARG A 41 2.12 6.09 -12.68
N SER A 42 1.41 6.80 -11.81
CA SER A 42 1.96 7.34 -10.57
C SER A 42 1.93 6.26 -9.49
N THR A 43 3.11 5.77 -9.11
CA THR A 43 3.25 4.74 -8.08
C THR A 43 2.63 5.16 -6.75
N TYR A 44 2.83 6.40 -6.32
CA TYR A 44 2.25 6.89 -5.06
C TYR A 44 0.73 6.97 -5.11
N LEU A 45 0.16 7.47 -6.21
CA LEU A 45 -1.30 7.54 -6.35
C LEU A 45 -1.93 6.16 -6.31
N PHE A 46 -1.38 5.21 -7.06
CA PHE A 46 -1.86 3.84 -7.09
C PHE A 46 -1.75 3.15 -5.72
N MET A 47 -0.64 3.34 -5.01
CA MET A 47 -0.49 2.79 -3.66
C MET A 47 -1.45 3.43 -2.65
N ASN A 48 -1.72 4.73 -2.77
CA ASN A 48 -2.72 5.40 -1.94
C ASN A 48 -4.12 4.84 -2.17
N GLU A 49 -4.50 4.58 -3.42
CA GLU A 49 -5.80 3.98 -3.78
C GLU A 49 -5.94 2.57 -3.19
N PHE A 50 -4.89 1.76 -3.32
CA PHE A 50 -4.82 0.45 -2.67
C PHE A 50 -4.95 0.57 -1.16
N ALA A 51 -4.21 1.47 -0.52
CA ALA A 51 -4.24 1.66 0.93
C ALA A 51 -5.59 2.16 1.44
N THR A 52 -6.25 3.06 0.69
CA THR A 52 -7.60 3.55 1.01
C THR A 52 -8.61 2.42 0.94
N TYR A 53 -8.55 1.62 -0.14
CA TYR A 53 -9.42 0.45 -0.29
C TYR A 53 -9.20 -0.56 0.84
N LEU A 54 -7.94 -0.85 1.17
CA LEU A 54 -7.57 -1.70 2.30
C LEU A 54 -8.10 -1.17 3.63
N GLY A 55 -7.99 0.14 3.89
CA GLY A 55 -8.56 0.77 5.07
C GLY A 55 -10.05 0.50 5.20
N GLY A 56 -10.81 0.68 4.11
CA GLY A 56 -12.23 0.34 4.07
C GLY A 56 -12.51 -1.14 4.36
N GLN A 57 -11.71 -2.05 3.81
CA GLN A 57 -11.84 -3.50 4.09
C GLN A 57 -11.49 -3.84 5.54
N ILE A 58 -10.51 -3.19 6.16
CA ILE A 58 -10.18 -3.37 7.59
C ILE A 58 -11.34 -2.91 8.48
N VAL A 59 -12.07 -1.85 8.11
CA VAL A 59 -13.24 -1.40 8.85
C VAL A 59 -14.41 -2.39 8.68
N ALA A 60 -14.60 -2.92 7.46
CA ALA A 60 -15.71 -3.82 7.15
C ALA A 60 -15.51 -5.25 7.67
N ASP A 61 -14.36 -5.87 7.36
CA ASP A 61 -14.00 -7.24 7.75
C ASP A 61 -12.47 -7.44 7.77
N ARG A 62 -11.90 -7.37 8.98
CA ARG A 62 -10.45 -7.59 9.24
C ARG A 62 -9.98 -9.01 8.97
N THR A 63 -10.89 -9.98 8.89
CA THR A 63 -10.56 -11.40 8.73
C THR A 63 -10.63 -11.85 7.27
N SER A 64 -10.95 -10.93 6.36
CA SER A 64 -11.03 -11.25 4.95
C SER A 64 -9.66 -11.66 4.38
N PRO A 65 -9.60 -12.64 3.46
CA PRO A 65 -8.35 -13.03 2.80
C PRO A 65 -7.65 -11.88 2.09
N PHE A 66 -8.42 -10.90 1.62
CA PHE A 66 -7.91 -9.67 1.02
C PHE A 66 -7.02 -8.89 2.01
N VAL A 67 -7.48 -8.70 3.25
CA VAL A 67 -6.75 -7.96 4.28
C VAL A 67 -5.47 -8.69 4.64
N GLU A 68 -5.53 -10.00 4.88
CA GLU A 68 -4.35 -10.82 5.17
C GLU A 68 -3.30 -10.72 4.05
N SER A 69 -3.71 -10.95 2.81
CA SER A 69 -2.83 -10.91 1.63
C SER A 69 -2.24 -9.51 1.40
N SER A 70 -2.98 -8.47 1.74
CA SER A 70 -2.52 -7.09 1.66
C SER A 70 -1.40 -6.80 2.66
N PHE A 71 -1.52 -7.28 3.91
CA PHE A 71 -0.41 -7.15 4.88
C PHE A 71 0.80 -7.98 4.47
N ASP A 72 0.61 -9.16 3.88
CA ASP A 72 1.71 -9.95 3.31
C ASP A 72 2.44 -9.20 2.20
N TYR A 73 1.70 -8.52 1.31
CA TYR A 73 2.28 -7.65 0.30
C TYR A 73 3.08 -6.50 0.93
N ILE A 74 2.47 -5.73 1.83
CA ILE A 74 3.09 -4.58 2.49
C ILE A 74 4.38 -5.00 3.21
N ASN A 75 4.31 -6.11 3.96
CA ASN A 75 5.45 -6.63 4.70
C ASN A 75 6.57 -7.13 3.77
N TYR A 76 6.21 -7.75 2.64
CA TYR A 76 7.16 -8.20 1.63
C TYR A 76 7.93 -7.01 1.02
N ILE A 77 7.22 -6.00 0.50
CA ILE A 77 7.89 -4.83 -0.10
C ILE A 77 8.61 -3.98 0.94
N GLY A 78 8.13 -3.96 2.19
CA GLY A 78 8.79 -3.33 3.33
C GLY A 78 10.14 -3.95 3.70
N GLN A 79 10.45 -5.18 3.28
CA GLN A 79 11.78 -5.76 3.48
C GLN A 79 12.84 -5.19 2.52
N SER A 80 12.45 -4.42 1.50
CA SER A 80 13.38 -3.83 0.54
C SER A 80 14.47 -2.98 1.18
N HIS A 81 15.66 -2.98 0.57
CA HIS A 81 16.77 -2.07 0.91
C HIS A 81 16.76 -0.80 0.04
N ASN A 82 15.88 -0.74 -0.96
CA ASN A 82 15.72 0.43 -1.82
C ASN A 82 14.91 1.49 -1.05
N CYS A 83 15.51 2.68 -0.87
CA CYS A 83 14.89 3.78 -0.14
C CYS A 83 13.59 4.27 -0.79
N GLU A 84 13.48 4.24 -2.12
CA GLU A 84 12.27 4.65 -2.83
C GLU A 84 11.11 3.71 -2.52
N ILE A 85 11.35 2.40 -2.53
CA ILE A 85 10.33 1.41 -2.15
C ILE A 85 9.89 1.63 -0.69
N ILE A 86 10.83 1.91 0.22
CA ILE A 86 10.49 2.20 1.62
C ILE A 86 9.69 3.49 1.74
N ASN A 87 10.01 4.54 0.96
CA ASN A 87 9.24 5.78 0.94
C ASN A 87 7.81 5.56 0.42
N ILE A 88 7.65 4.75 -0.63
CA ILE A 88 6.34 4.36 -1.17
C ILE A 88 5.52 3.61 -0.12
N VAL A 89 6.12 2.68 0.63
CA VAL A 89 5.41 2.01 1.75
C VAL A 89 5.04 3.04 2.82
N HIS A 90 5.97 3.89 3.21
CA HIS A 90 5.80 4.81 4.33
C HIS A 90 4.73 5.88 4.09
N VAL A 91 4.78 6.54 2.94
CA VAL A 91 3.87 7.65 2.58
C VAL A 91 2.70 7.14 1.75
N GLY A 92 2.95 6.23 0.81
CA GLY A 92 1.93 5.71 -0.11
C GLY A 92 0.96 4.71 0.52
N ILE A 93 1.30 4.12 1.67
CA ILE A 93 0.45 3.09 2.31
C ILE A 93 0.26 3.38 3.80
N LEU A 94 1.35 3.45 4.56
CA LEU A 94 1.29 3.50 6.02
C LEU A 94 0.65 4.81 6.52
N GLU A 95 0.92 5.94 5.87
CA GLU A 95 0.27 7.21 6.20
C GLU A 95 -1.26 7.13 6.01
N ILE A 96 -1.71 6.65 4.85
CA ILE A 96 -3.13 6.50 4.53
C ILE A 96 -3.82 5.62 5.57
N LEU A 97 -3.29 4.43 5.85
CA LEU A 97 -3.83 3.54 6.87
C LEU A 97 -3.83 4.14 8.28
N TYR A 98 -2.89 5.04 8.58
CA TYR A 98 -2.82 5.72 9.88
C TYR A 98 -3.91 6.78 10.03
N THR A 99 -4.20 7.49 8.94
CA THR A 99 -5.18 8.58 8.89
C THR A 99 -6.61 8.13 8.60
N GLU A 100 -6.80 6.91 8.09
CA GLU A 100 -8.11 6.39 7.73
C GLU A 100 -9.05 6.28 8.95
N GLU A 101 -10.28 6.77 8.79
CA GLU A 101 -11.26 6.80 9.88
C GLU A 101 -11.76 5.39 10.21
N GLY A 102 -11.85 5.05 11.50
CA GLY A 102 -12.34 3.75 11.96
C GLY A 102 -11.31 2.61 11.89
N VAL A 103 -10.16 2.82 11.25
CA VAL A 103 -9.05 1.86 11.26
C VAL A 103 -8.37 1.86 12.63
N ASP A 104 -8.25 0.67 13.22
CA ASP A 104 -7.56 0.49 14.50
C ASP A 104 -6.05 0.45 14.29
N ARG A 105 -5.39 1.54 14.70
CA ARG A 105 -3.95 1.75 14.52
C ARG A 105 -3.10 0.70 15.24
N GLU A 106 -3.50 0.25 16.43
CA GLU A 106 -2.70 -0.77 17.13
C GLU A 106 -2.85 -2.13 16.43
N TRP A 107 -4.04 -2.46 15.93
CA TRP A 107 -4.24 -3.66 15.12
C TRP A 107 -3.42 -3.63 13.83
N VAL A 108 -3.43 -2.52 13.08
CA VAL A 108 -2.59 -2.35 11.88
C VAL A 108 -1.13 -2.56 12.23
N LYS A 109 -0.62 -1.88 13.26
CA LYS A 109 0.76 -2.00 13.71
C LYS A 109 1.15 -3.44 14.05
N MET A 110 0.28 -4.22 14.68
CA MET A 110 0.55 -5.62 15.02
C MET A 110 0.63 -6.54 13.80
N ASN A 111 0.00 -6.17 12.68
CA ASN A 111 0.07 -6.92 11.41
C ASN A 111 1.23 -6.46 10.52
N LEU A 112 1.96 -5.42 10.91
CA LEU A 112 3.19 -4.99 10.25
C LEU A 112 4.41 -5.75 10.81
N SER A 113 5.34 -6.06 9.92
CA SER A 113 6.65 -6.58 10.26
C SER A 113 7.39 -5.63 11.20
N GLU A 114 8.28 -6.17 12.05
CA GLU A 114 9.05 -5.40 13.03
C GLU A 114 9.78 -4.19 12.42
N LYS A 115 10.23 -4.32 11.16
CA LYS A 115 10.89 -3.26 10.41
C LYS A 115 9.97 -2.08 10.10
N LEU A 116 8.68 -2.32 9.84
CA LEU A 116 7.71 -1.29 9.45
C LEU A 116 7.01 -0.63 10.65
N GLN A 117 6.94 -1.30 11.80
CA GLN A 117 6.29 -0.74 13.00
C GLN A 117 6.82 0.64 13.43
N PRO A 118 8.14 0.93 13.42
CA PRO A 118 8.65 2.25 13.75
C PRO A 118 8.17 3.34 12.80
N TYR A 119 8.09 3.05 11.50
CA TYR A 119 7.57 3.98 10.49
C TYR A 119 6.10 4.30 10.75
N PHE A 120 5.28 3.27 10.96
CA PHE A 120 3.86 3.47 11.24
C PHE A 120 3.63 4.25 12.55
N LYS A 121 4.41 3.97 13.60
CA LYS A 121 4.33 4.70 14.88
C LYS A 121 4.76 6.17 14.74
N ALA A 122 5.68 6.48 13.83
CA ALA A 122 6.18 7.85 13.66
C ALA A 122 5.05 8.84 13.31
N TRP A 123 4.02 8.39 12.58
CA TRP A 123 2.85 9.20 12.23
C TRP A 123 2.07 9.74 13.43
N SER A 124 2.13 9.07 14.59
CA SER A 124 1.54 9.57 15.84
C SER A 124 2.12 10.88 16.37
N ASN A 125 3.32 11.24 15.91
CA ASN A 125 3.92 12.53 16.25
C ASN A 125 3.42 13.67 15.35
N TYR A 126 2.94 13.35 14.14
CA TYR A 126 2.53 14.33 13.14
C TYR A 126 1.02 14.62 13.16
N TYR A 127 0.19 13.61 13.47
CA TYR A 127 -1.26 13.66 13.38
C TYR A 127 -1.97 13.67 14.75
N ARG A 128 -1.46 14.43 15.72
CA ARG A 128 -2.07 14.58 17.04
C ARG A 128 -3.30 15.48 17.03
#